data_AF-A0A2S5GAT9-F1
#
_entry.id   AF-A0A2S5GAT9-F1
#
_cell.length_a   1.000
_cell.length_b   1.000
_cell.length_c   1.000
_cell.angle_alpha   90.00
_cell.angle_beta   90.00
_cell.angle_gamma   90.00
#
_symmetry.space_group_name_H-M   'P 1'
#
loop_
_entity.id
_entity.type
_entity.pdbx_description
1 polymer ?
#
loop_
_entity_poly.entity_id
_entity_poly.type
_entity_poly.pdbx_seq_one_letter_code
_entity_poly.pdbx_strand_id
1 'polypeptide(L)'
;MKVTVKDTAVVYNGKRYEPKASLEVDEKHFNENLFSKNEAASSPNDEETDYFGFTAEQLEKVSNDKLKAFLDKEGIEYKSSDKKEDFINLIVGE
;
A
#
# COMPACT_ATOMS: atom_id res chain seq x y z
N MET A 1 -2.66 -14.36 5.19
CA MET A 1 -3.47 -13.24 4.68
C MET A 1 -3.59 -12.17 5.76
N LYS A 2 -3.28 -10.90 5.45
CA LYS A 2 -3.47 -9.78 6.38
C LYS A 2 -4.94 -9.39 6.48
N VAL A 3 -5.42 -9.26 7.70
CA VAL A 3 -6.80 -8.90 8.00
C VAL A 3 -6.85 -7.94 9.18
N THR A 4 -7.94 -7.21 9.30
CA THR A 4 -8.19 -6.31 10.43
C THR A 4 -9.34 -6.85 11.27
N VAL A 5 -9.15 -6.92 12.58
CA VAL A 5 -10.22 -7.27 13.52
C VAL A 5 -11.30 -6.20 13.43
N LYS A 6 -12.57 -6.62 13.37
CA LYS A 6 -13.71 -5.70 13.33
C LYS A 6 -13.95 -5.09 14.72
N ASP A 7 -15.04 -5.49 15.36
CA ASP A 7 -15.53 -4.88 16.61
C ASP A 7 -15.26 -5.75 17.85
N THR A 8 -14.92 -7.03 17.64
CA THR A 8 -14.76 -8.02 18.71
C THR A 8 -13.30 -8.41 18.85
N ALA A 9 -12.75 -8.31 20.05
CA ALA A 9 -11.39 -8.78 20.32
C ALA A 9 -11.28 -10.29 20.07
N VAL A 10 -10.21 -10.71 19.41
CA VAL A 10 -10.00 -12.11 19.00
C VAL A 10 -8.67 -12.64 19.56
N VAL A 11 -8.60 -13.95 19.77
CA VAL A 11 -7.35 -14.62 20.15
C VAL A 11 -6.91 -15.50 18.99
N TYR A 12 -5.70 -15.25 18.48
CA TYR A 12 -5.11 -16.00 17.38
C TYR A 12 -3.63 -16.29 17.68
N ASN A 13 -3.19 -17.54 17.51
CA ASN A 13 -1.85 -18.00 17.89
C ASN A 13 -1.46 -17.65 19.35
N GLY A 14 -2.42 -17.74 20.28
CA GLY A 14 -2.21 -17.43 21.70
C GLY A 14 -2.00 -15.94 22.02
N LYS A 15 -2.09 -15.06 21.01
CA LYS A 15 -2.06 -13.60 21.18
C LYS A 15 -3.47 -13.04 21.05
N ARG A 16 -3.83 -12.09 21.91
CA ARG A 16 -5.08 -11.35 21.84
C ARG A 16 -4.90 -10.12 20.97
N TYR A 17 -5.82 -9.89 20.05
CA TYR A 17 -5.88 -8.74 19.15
C TYR A 17 -7.14 -7.94 19.45
N GLU A 18 -6.97 -6.63 19.57
CA GLU A 18 -8.07 -5.71 19.85
C GLU A 18 -8.87 -5.38 18.57
N PRO A 19 -10.10 -4.85 18.71
CA PRO A 19 -10.84 -4.28 17.58
C PRO A 19 -9.98 -3.30 16.78
N LYS A 20 -10.06 -3.36 15.46
CA LYS A 20 -9.23 -2.60 14.50
C LYS A 20 -7.73 -2.95 14.48
N ALA A 21 -7.27 -3.94 15.24
CA ALA A 21 -5.91 -4.42 15.13
C ALA A 21 -5.71 -5.23 13.84
N SER A 22 -4.53 -5.11 13.23
CA SER A 22 -4.16 -5.89 12.05
C SER A 22 -3.36 -7.13 12.45
N LEU A 23 -3.67 -8.26 11.82
CA LEU A 23 -2.97 -9.52 12.03
C LEU A 23 -2.95 -10.35 10.75
N GLU A 24 -2.03 -11.30 10.68
CA GLU A 24 -1.99 -12.27 9.60
C GLU A 24 -2.67 -13.56 10.05
N VAL A 25 -3.72 -13.96 9.31
CA VAL A 25 -4.44 -15.22 9.51
C VAL A 25 -4.34 -16.07 8.25
N ASP A 26 -4.39 -17.39 8.41
CA ASP A 26 -4.60 -18.30 7.29
C ASP A 26 -6.01 -18.16 6.72
N GLU A 27 -6.21 -18.47 5.43
CA GLU A 27 -7.53 -18.47 4.80
C GLU A 27 -8.53 -19.42 5.49
N LYS A 28 -8.06 -20.56 5.99
CA LYS A 28 -8.86 -21.52 6.79
C LYS A 28 -9.36 -20.95 8.12
N HIS A 29 -8.70 -19.90 8.62
CA HIS A 29 -9.05 -19.22 9.88
C HIS A 29 -9.71 -17.86 9.63
N PHE A 30 -9.90 -17.48 8.37
CA PHE A 30 -10.59 -16.25 8.04
C PHE A 30 -12.09 -16.38 8.30
N ASN A 31 -12.63 -15.44 9.06
CA ASN A 31 -14.05 -15.31 9.34
C ASN A 31 -14.48 -13.88 9.06
N GLU A 32 -15.30 -13.69 8.04
CA GLU A 32 -15.80 -12.38 7.61
C GLU A 32 -16.58 -11.63 8.71
N ASN A 33 -17.09 -12.32 9.73
CA ASN A 33 -17.78 -11.69 10.86
C ASN A 33 -16.80 -11.10 11.87
N LEU A 34 -15.61 -11.70 12.02
CA LEU A 34 -14.59 -11.26 12.98
C LEU A 34 -13.55 -10.35 12.34
N PHE A 35 -13.32 -10.55 11.04
CA PHE A 35 -12.23 -9.94 10.31
C PHE A 35 -12.74 -9.25 9.04
N SER A 36 -12.18 -8.09 8.75
CA SER A 36 -12.26 -7.46 7.44
C SER A 36 -11.02 -7.83 6.63
N LYS A 37 -11.22 -8.35 5.41
CA LYS A 37 -10.11 -8.51 4.46
C LYS A 37 -9.55 -7.13 4.18
N ASN A 38 -8.32 -6.90 4.61
CA ASN A 38 -7.61 -5.68 4.27
C ASN A 38 -6.64 -6.07 3.15
N GLU A 39 -7.14 -6.07 1.92
CA GLU A 39 -6.31 -6.32 0.73
C GLU A 39 -5.37 -5.13 0.42
N ALA A 40 -5.47 -4.04 1.19
CA ALA A 40 -4.59 -2.90 1.11
C ALA A 40 -4.50 -2.21 2.48
N ALA A 41 -3.47 -2.53 3.24
CA ALA A 41 -3.00 -1.68 4.34
C ALA A 41 -1.55 -2.03 4.69
N SER A 42 -0.62 -1.64 3.81
CA SER A 42 0.58 -0.97 4.32
C SER A 42 0.13 0.17 5.22
N SER A 43 0.79 0.33 6.35
CA SER A 43 0.48 1.32 7.37
C SER A 43 0.36 2.73 6.78
N PRO A 44 -0.42 3.63 7.42
CA PRO A 44 -0.46 5.06 7.08
C PRO A 44 0.78 5.82 7.59
N ASN A 45 1.96 5.21 7.55
CA ASN A 45 3.15 5.75 8.20
C ASN A 45 4.35 5.62 7.26
N ASP A 46 4.62 6.65 6.46
CA ASP A 46 5.94 6.95 5.86
C ASP A 46 6.73 5.82 5.19
N GLU A 47 6.08 4.75 4.73
CA GLU A 47 6.76 3.67 4.00
C GLU A 47 6.84 4.06 2.53
N GLU A 48 8.03 4.48 2.12
CA GLU A 48 8.66 4.25 0.82
C GLU A 48 7.86 3.31 -0.10
N THR A 49 6.85 3.83 -0.79
CA THR A 49 6.13 3.04 -1.78
C THR A 49 7.05 2.88 -2.97
N ASP A 50 7.60 1.67 -3.14
CA ASP A 50 8.25 1.25 -4.38
C ASP A 50 7.23 1.28 -5.51
N TYR A 51 7.27 2.36 -6.29
CA TYR A 51 6.46 2.50 -7.49
C TYR A 51 7.08 1.77 -8.70
N PHE A 52 8.31 1.27 -8.57
CA PHE A 52 8.92 0.39 -9.55
C PHE A 52 8.11 -0.91 -9.68
N GLY A 53 7.77 -1.28 -10.93
CA GLY A 53 6.94 -2.44 -11.23
C GLY A 53 5.43 -2.19 -11.22
N PHE A 54 4.98 -0.97 -10.91
CA PHE A 54 3.58 -0.57 -11.12
C PHE A 54 3.33 -0.30 -12.60
N THR A 55 2.12 -0.56 -13.07
CA THR A 55 1.72 -0.15 -14.42
C THR A 55 1.41 1.35 -14.47
N ALA A 56 1.48 1.93 -15.68
CA ALA A 56 1.10 3.33 -15.89
C ALA A 56 -0.30 3.65 -15.34
N GLU A 57 -1.27 2.74 -15.49
CA GLU A 57 -2.64 2.88 -14.97
C GLU A 57 -2.69 2.94 -13.43
N GLN A 58 -1.80 2.22 -12.74
CA GLN A 58 -1.71 2.29 -11.28
C GLN A 58 -1.08 3.61 -10.83
N LEU A 59 -0.03 4.06 -11.53
CA LEU A 59 0.65 5.33 -11.25
C LEU A 59 -0.22 6.54 -11.64
N GLU A 60 -1.14 6.38 -12.59
CA GLU A 60 -2.13 7.40 -12.91
C GLU A 60 -3.09 7.67 -11.74
N LYS A 61 -3.27 6.71 -10.82
CA LYS A 61 -4.04 6.92 -9.58
C LYS A 61 -3.22 7.58 -8.48
N VAL A 62 -1.89 7.61 -8.62
CA VAL A 62 -0.97 8.24 -7.67
C VAL A 62 -0.93 9.75 -7.92
N SER A 63 -0.80 10.54 -6.87
CA SER A 63 -0.69 12.00 -7.01
C SER A 63 0.66 12.41 -7.58
N ASN A 64 0.70 13.49 -8.36
CA ASN A 64 1.93 14.00 -8.97
C ASN A 64 3.04 14.26 -7.92
N ASP A 65 2.65 14.77 -6.76
CA ASP A 65 3.55 15.01 -5.61
C ASP A 65 4.25 13.73 -5.13
N LYS A 66 3.51 12.60 -5.08
CA LYS A 66 4.05 11.29 -4.69
C LYS A 66 4.98 10.70 -5.76
N LEU A 67 4.64 10.88 -7.03
CA LEU A 67 5.50 10.44 -8.14
C LEU A 67 6.82 11.23 -8.14
N LYS A 68 6.76 12.56 -7.94
CA LYS A 68 7.95 13.42 -7.82
C LYS A 68 8.80 13.05 -6.62
N ALA A 69 8.18 12.86 -5.45
CA ALA A 69 8.89 12.45 -4.24
C ALA A 69 9.63 11.11 -4.44
N PHE A 70 9.05 10.19 -5.20
CA PHE A 70 9.72 8.95 -5.56
C PHE A 70 10.87 9.15 -6.52
N LEU A 71 10.67 9.92 -7.60
CA LEU A 71 11.74 10.24 -8.55
C LEU A 71 12.93 10.93 -7.85
N ASP A 72 12.68 11.88 -6.96
CA ASP A 72 13.70 12.57 -6.17
C ASP A 72 14.46 11.61 -5.25
N LYS A 73 13.73 10.70 -4.58
CA LYS A 73 14.30 9.66 -3.73
C LYS A 73 15.18 8.66 -4.51
N GLU A 74 14.73 8.23 -5.68
CA GLU A 74 15.48 7.32 -6.56
C GLU A 74 16.61 8.03 -7.34
N GLY A 75 16.71 9.36 -7.21
CA GLY A 75 17.71 10.17 -7.92
C GLY A 75 17.46 10.26 -9.42
N ILE A 76 16.21 10.10 -9.86
CA ILE A 76 15.79 10.22 -11.25
C ILE A 76 15.50 11.69 -11.54
N GLU A 77 16.30 12.28 -12.44
CA GLU A 77 16.08 13.66 -12.87
C GLU A 77 14.79 13.80 -13.68
N TYR A 78 13.99 14.79 -13.31
CA TYR A 78 12.78 15.18 -14.03
C TYR A 78 12.71 16.71 -14.14
N LYS A 79 12.02 17.22 -15.16
CA LYS A 79 11.80 18.66 -15.33
C LYS A 79 10.54 19.08 -14.59
N SER A 80 10.57 20.27 -14.00
CA SER A 80 9.37 20.84 -13.36
C SER A 80 8.20 21.08 -14.34
N SER A 81 8.50 21.18 -15.64
CA SER A 81 7.52 21.32 -16.72
C SER A 81 6.97 19.99 -17.25
N ASP A 82 7.54 18.86 -16.82
CA ASP A 82 7.10 17.54 -17.25
C ASP A 82 5.69 17.26 -16.70
N LYS A 83 4.91 16.51 -17.48
CA LYS A 83 3.55 16.15 -17.10
C LYS A 83 3.58 14.93 -16.21
N LYS A 84 2.42 14.64 -15.64
CA LYS A 84 2.22 13.41 -14.86
C LYS A 84 2.61 12.17 -15.66
N GLU A 85 2.23 12.11 -16.93
CA GLU A 85 2.55 11.01 -17.84
C GLU A 85 4.07 10.83 -18.00
N ASP A 86 4.83 11.91 -18.12
CA ASP A 86 6.29 11.86 -18.18
C ASP A 86 6.89 11.30 -16.88
N PHE A 87 6.38 11.71 -15.70
CA PHE A 87 6.82 11.14 -14.41
C PHE A 87 6.53 9.65 -14.33
N ILE A 88 5.38 9.21 -14.85
CA ILE A 88 5.01 7.80 -14.90
C ILE A 88 5.97 7.04 -15.82
N ASN A 89 6.24 7.56 -17.02
CA ASN A 89 7.16 6.94 -17.99
C ASN A 89 8.57 6.77 -17.40
N LEU A 90 9.07 7.76 -16.68
CA LEU A 90 10.37 7.70 -15.98
C LEU A 90 10.40 6.57 -14.93
N ILE A 91 9.28 6.29 -14.26
CA ILE A 91 9.17 5.24 -13.24
C ILE A 91 9.03 3.85 -13.88
N VAL A 92 8.29 3.72 -14.98
CA VAL A 92 8.13 2.42 -15.67
C VAL A 92 9.30 2.08 -16.59
N GLY A 93 10.14 3.06 -16.94
CA GLY A 93 11.30 2.89 -17.81
C GLY A 93 10.96 2.81 -19.31
N GLU A 94 9.89 3.49 -19.74
CA GLU A 94 9.47 3.60 -21.15
C GLU A 94 10.02 4.86 -21.85
#